data_AF-A0A1Y1Z7J7-F1
#
_entry.id   AF-A0A1Y1Z7J7-F1
#
_cell.length_a   1.000
_cell.length_b   1.000
_cell.length_c   1.000
_cell.angle_alpha   90.00
_cell.angle_beta   90.00
_cell.angle_gamma   90.00
#
_symmetry.space_group_name_H-M   'P 1'
#
loop_
_entity.id
_entity.type
_entity.pdbx_description
1 polymer ?
#
loop_
_entity_poly.entity_id
_entity_poly.type
_entity_poly.pdbx_seq_one_letter_code
_entity_poly.pdbx_strand_id
1 'polypeptide(L)'
;MSEEQCPVFRLDAVILEKKKNNEEYPLPLTAAEKLMHAIQSFEQGKFIMSQYKQHENVANSIAGPVGALEAITDALLRDPRCFYLEGQKDLEGLQKVLMFEQQVRDCASSDIPVSELIQEYQKRLQNHGWEDVQPAIDVSIRASFLVGLLTFGVLGRAKEALAHFRRAVDIIVAANVALEPTAGDKRGPALKESFLRALRQTLMNAIMLGYATTSDKETFSLDDILAEADAILASIENDSSTNEPKDKLAFSTYLAAHARMARGFVYRERAETNGAYDLELCNKAAEEFKLAAELYPEDESDRSLAAYKAIEAALRAGDHTVGELQTLLKVASDANEKATPVFGAISSNVPAKITAEKVLSGYTSNADKRLTPLA
;
A
#
# COMPACT_ATOMS: atom_id res chain seq x y z
N MET A 1 -13.99 9.87 15.85
CA MET A 1 -12.56 9.78 15.44
C MET A 1 -12.12 11.19 15.13
N SER A 2 -11.08 11.70 15.81
CA SER A 2 -10.52 13.01 15.47
C SER A 2 -9.86 12.94 14.10
N GLU A 3 -9.82 14.06 13.36
CA GLU A 3 -9.14 14.20 12.06
C GLU A 3 -7.63 13.83 12.09
N GLU A 4 -7.06 13.58 13.27
CA GLU A 4 -5.68 13.14 13.48
C GLU A 4 -5.51 11.61 13.45
N GLN A 5 -6.58 10.82 13.51
CA GLN A 5 -6.50 9.36 13.66
C GLN A 5 -6.59 8.57 12.34
N CYS A 6 -6.82 9.24 11.20
CA CYS A 6 -6.78 8.60 9.89
C CYS A 6 -5.57 9.12 9.09
N PRO A 7 -4.35 8.59 9.33
CA PRO A 7 -3.12 9.05 8.67
C PRO A 7 -3.07 8.70 7.16
N VAL A 8 -4.12 8.13 6.59
CA VAL A 8 -4.01 7.38 5.34
C VAL A 8 -4.15 8.25 4.08
N PHE A 9 -4.73 9.46 4.15
CA PHE A 9 -5.09 10.21 2.94
C PHE A 9 -5.00 11.74 3.08
N ARG A 10 -3.84 12.27 3.47
CA ARG A 10 -3.56 13.70 3.27
C ARG A 10 -2.69 13.86 2.03
N LEU A 11 -3.31 14.38 0.97
CA LEU A 11 -2.59 14.98 -0.13
C LEU A 11 -1.97 16.28 0.40
N ASP A 12 -0.64 16.34 0.53
CA ASP A 12 0.02 17.55 1.01
C ASP A 12 -0.20 18.69 0.00
N ALA A 13 -0.81 19.78 0.47
CA ALA A 13 -1.11 20.98 -0.32
C ALA A 13 0.13 21.53 -1.07
N VAL A 14 1.33 21.25 -0.55
CA VAL A 14 2.62 21.65 -1.11
C VAL A 14 2.85 21.06 -2.51
N ILE A 15 2.48 19.80 -2.77
CA ILE A 15 2.71 19.16 -4.07
C ILE A 15 1.75 19.72 -5.13
N LEU A 16 0.48 19.92 -4.75
CA LEU A 16 -0.50 20.56 -5.64
C LEU A 16 -0.11 22.00 -5.98
N GLU A 17 0.43 22.74 -5.01
CA GLU A 17 0.85 24.12 -5.19
C GLU A 17 2.10 24.23 -6.07
N LYS A 18 3.10 23.36 -5.88
CA LYS A 18 4.28 23.28 -6.75
C LYS A 18 3.93 22.86 -8.18
N LYS A 19 2.97 21.94 -8.36
CA LYS A 19 2.43 21.58 -9.68
C LYS A 19 1.76 22.78 -10.38
N LYS A 20 1.01 23.61 -9.64
CA LYS A 20 0.44 24.86 -10.19
C LYS A 20 1.54 25.82 -10.67
N ASN A 21 2.72 25.77 -10.05
CA ASN A 21 3.85 26.65 -10.35
C ASN A 21 4.79 26.12 -11.44
N ASN A 22 4.54 24.93 -11.99
CA ASN A 22 5.32 24.34 -13.09
C ASN A 22 6.82 24.16 -12.77
N GLU A 23 7.16 23.91 -11.50
CA GLU A 23 8.54 23.69 -11.05
C GLU A 23 9.05 22.29 -11.50
N GLU A 24 10.25 22.23 -12.09
CA GLU A 24 10.91 20.96 -12.45
C GLU A 24 11.36 20.21 -11.19
N TYR A 25 10.95 18.94 -11.06
CA TYR A 25 11.44 18.05 -10.01
C TYR A 25 12.77 17.41 -10.44
N PRO A 26 13.81 17.42 -9.57
CA PRO A 26 15.08 16.82 -9.91
C PRO A 26 15.08 15.31 -9.63
N LEU A 27 15.65 14.59 -10.60
CA LEU A 27 16.09 13.17 -10.63
C LEU A 27 15.02 12.09 -10.88
N PRO A 28 15.25 11.20 -11.87
CA PRO A 28 14.42 10.03 -12.10
C PRO A 28 14.51 9.06 -10.90
N LEU A 29 13.39 8.43 -10.55
CA LEU A 29 13.22 7.41 -9.50
C LEU A 29 13.10 7.93 -8.06
N THR A 30 12.43 9.06 -7.88
CA THR A 30 12.13 9.63 -6.55
C THR A 30 10.74 9.25 -6.03
N ALA A 31 10.53 9.36 -4.72
CA ALA A 31 9.21 9.23 -4.11
C ALA A 31 8.23 10.29 -4.65
N ALA A 32 8.73 11.51 -4.86
CA ALA A 32 7.96 12.61 -5.44
C ALA A 32 7.42 12.28 -6.85
N GLU A 33 8.26 11.76 -7.74
CA GLU A 33 7.84 11.37 -9.10
C GLU A 33 6.78 10.27 -9.09
N LYS A 34 6.97 9.25 -8.24
CA LYS A 34 5.98 8.16 -8.08
C LYS A 34 4.61 8.71 -7.69
N LEU A 35 4.57 9.62 -6.71
CA LEU A 35 3.33 10.26 -6.28
C LEU A 35 2.74 11.16 -7.36
N MET A 36 3.57 11.93 -8.09
CA MET A 36 3.09 12.77 -9.18
C MET A 36 2.41 11.95 -10.30
N HIS A 37 2.97 10.79 -10.65
CA HIS A 37 2.34 9.88 -11.60
C HIS A 37 1.01 9.33 -11.07
N ALA A 38 0.95 8.93 -9.80
CA ALA A 38 -0.29 8.49 -9.17
C ALA A 38 -1.35 9.60 -9.20
N ILE A 39 -0.99 10.84 -8.84
CA ILE A 39 -1.89 12.00 -8.91
C ILE A 39 -2.41 12.20 -10.34
N GLN A 40 -1.56 12.17 -11.36
CA GLN A 40 -1.98 12.33 -12.76
C GLN A 40 -3.03 11.28 -13.16
N SER A 41 -2.79 10.00 -12.83
CA SER A 41 -3.74 8.92 -13.09
C SER A 41 -5.05 9.09 -12.30
N PHE A 42 -4.96 9.52 -11.04
CA PHE A 42 -6.14 9.76 -10.19
C PHE A 42 -7.00 10.90 -10.73
N GLU A 43 -6.39 12.02 -11.12
CA GLU A 43 -7.08 13.16 -11.74
C GLU A 43 -7.76 12.77 -13.05
N GLN A 44 -7.08 11.96 -13.88
CA GLN A 44 -7.68 11.42 -15.11
C GLN A 44 -8.92 10.57 -14.78
N GLY A 45 -8.83 9.73 -13.75
CA GLY A 45 -9.96 8.97 -13.24
C GLY A 45 -11.12 9.85 -12.77
N LYS A 46 -10.85 10.88 -11.98
CA LYS A 46 -11.86 11.88 -11.55
C LYS A 46 -12.48 12.61 -12.74
N PHE A 47 -11.67 12.96 -13.75
CA PHE A 47 -12.16 13.60 -14.96
C PHE A 47 -13.14 12.69 -15.71
N ILE A 48 -12.81 11.41 -15.92
CA ILE A 48 -13.69 10.42 -16.56
C ILE A 48 -14.97 10.24 -15.71
N MET A 49 -14.84 10.09 -14.39
CA MET A 49 -15.95 9.98 -13.43
C MET A 49 -16.91 11.17 -13.52
N SER A 50 -16.40 12.39 -13.73
CA SER A 50 -17.23 13.60 -13.84
C SER A 50 -18.18 13.62 -15.05
N GLN A 51 -17.93 12.75 -16.04
CA GLN A 51 -18.73 12.64 -17.25
C GLN A 51 -19.96 11.73 -17.09
N TYR A 52 -20.09 11.03 -15.95
CA TYR A 52 -21.19 10.13 -15.68
C TYR A 52 -22.48 10.90 -15.43
N LYS A 53 -23.56 10.49 -16.10
CA LYS A 53 -24.88 11.09 -15.98
C LYS A 53 -25.89 10.04 -15.56
N GLN A 54 -26.75 10.41 -14.61
CA GLN A 54 -27.92 9.63 -14.26
C GLN A 54 -29.11 10.18 -15.05
N HIS A 55 -29.82 9.32 -15.76
CA HIS A 55 -30.99 9.74 -16.53
C HIS A 55 -32.20 9.88 -15.61
N GLU A 56 -32.78 11.08 -15.53
CA GLU A 56 -33.93 11.38 -14.65
C GLU A 56 -35.17 10.55 -14.97
N ASN A 57 -35.34 10.13 -16.24
CA ASN A 57 -36.55 9.47 -16.74
C ASN A 57 -36.50 7.94 -16.73
N VAL A 58 -35.35 7.34 -16.40
CA VAL A 58 -35.21 5.88 -16.33
C VAL A 58 -34.52 5.55 -15.02
N ALA A 59 -35.29 5.03 -14.07
CA ALA A 59 -34.79 4.65 -12.75
C ALA A 59 -33.53 3.78 -12.91
N ASN A 60 -32.45 4.20 -12.26
CA ASN A 60 -31.15 3.54 -12.24
C ASN A 60 -30.40 3.45 -13.59
N SER A 61 -30.80 4.22 -14.62
CA SER A 61 -30.01 4.31 -15.84
C SER A 61 -28.85 5.30 -15.67
N ILE A 62 -27.63 4.76 -15.70
CA ILE A 62 -26.38 5.52 -15.68
C ILE A 62 -25.73 5.39 -17.06
N ALA A 63 -25.20 6.50 -17.58
CA ALA A 63 -24.43 6.52 -18.81
C ALA A 63 -23.10 7.26 -18.59
N GLY A 64 -22.01 6.72 -19.13
CA GLY A 64 -20.70 7.33 -19.03
C GLY A 64 -19.63 6.57 -19.83
N PRO A 65 -18.42 7.14 -19.94
CA PRO A 65 -17.25 6.41 -20.44
C PRO A 65 -16.76 5.37 -19.43
N VAL A 66 -16.29 4.22 -19.91
CA VAL A 66 -15.57 3.22 -19.08
C VAL A 66 -14.13 3.66 -18.80
N GLY A 67 -13.49 3.06 -17.79
CA GLY A 67 -12.07 3.27 -17.48
C GLY A 67 -11.80 4.27 -16.36
N ALA A 68 -12.84 4.84 -15.74
CA ALA A 68 -12.67 5.64 -14.53
C ALA A 68 -12.18 4.74 -13.39
N LEU A 69 -12.78 3.56 -13.24
CA LEU A 69 -12.40 2.60 -12.22
C LEU A 69 -10.95 2.16 -12.35
N GLU A 70 -10.51 1.85 -13.58
CA GLU A 70 -9.13 1.50 -13.91
C GLU A 70 -8.15 2.62 -13.51
N ALA A 71 -8.36 3.84 -14.02
CA ALA A 71 -7.46 4.97 -13.76
C ALA A 71 -7.35 5.31 -12.26
N ILE A 72 -8.47 5.29 -11.53
CA ILE A 72 -8.51 5.55 -10.09
C ILE A 72 -7.77 4.44 -9.33
N THR A 73 -8.07 3.18 -9.61
CA THR A 73 -7.47 2.08 -8.84
C THR A 73 -5.99 1.86 -9.16
N ASP A 74 -5.56 2.07 -10.40
CA ASP A 74 -4.13 2.06 -10.77
C ASP A 74 -3.34 3.15 -10.05
N ALA A 75 -3.91 4.36 -9.93
CA ALA A 75 -3.30 5.43 -9.17
C ALA A 75 -3.10 5.05 -7.70
N LEU A 76 -4.15 4.50 -7.09
CA LEU A 76 -4.16 4.14 -5.67
C LEU A 76 -3.23 2.98 -5.34
N LEU A 77 -3.09 2.02 -6.24
CA LEU A 77 -2.12 0.92 -6.11
C LEU A 77 -0.68 1.39 -6.30
N ARG A 78 -0.46 2.46 -7.07
CA ARG A 78 0.87 3.06 -7.27
C ARG A 78 1.30 3.90 -6.07
N ASP A 79 0.43 4.79 -5.62
CA ASP A 79 0.65 5.57 -4.40
C ASP A 79 -0.68 5.99 -3.76
N PRO A 80 -1.09 5.37 -2.64
CA PRO A 80 -2.38 5.68 -2.01
C PRO A 80 -2.46 7.12 -1.47
N ARG A 81 -1.32 7.83 -1.31
CA ARG A 81 -1.31 9.23 -0.89
C ARG A 81 -1.96 10.15 -1.92
N CYS A 82 -2.14 9.71 -3.16
CA CYS A 82 -2.83 10.49 -4.19
C CYS A 82 -4.35 10.58 -3.98
N PHE A 83 -4.93 9.79 -3.07
CA PHE A 83 -6.36 9.76 -2.84
C PHE A 83 -6.84 11.03 -2.13
N TYR A 84 -7.84 11.67 -2.70
CA TYR A 84 -8.57 12.75 -2.04
C TYR A 84 -9.98 12.86 -2.62
N LEU A 85 -10.93 13.38 -1.83
CA LEU A 85 -12.33 13.58 -2.22
C LEU A 85 -12.75 15.02 -1.93
N GLU A 86 -13.36 15.68 -2.91
CA GLU A 86 -13.86 17.06 -2.82
C GLU A 86 -15.35 17.08 -2.41
N GLY A 87 -15.66 16.37 -1.33
CA GLY A 87 -16.99 16.30 -0.74
C GLY A 87 -17.91 15.24 -1.36
N GLN A 88 -19.22 15.40 -1.12
CA GLN A 88 -20.23 14.37 -1.40
C GLN A 88 -20.34 14.00 -2.89
N LYS A 89 -20.10 14.96 -3.78
CA LYS A 89 -20.20 14.74 -5.24
C LYS A 89 -19.21 13.68 -5.74
N ASP A 90 -18.00 13.63 -5.18
CA ASP A 90 -16.99 12.65 -5.56
C ASP A 90 -17.41 11.24 -5.11
N LEU A 91 -17.97 11.11 -3.90
CA LEU A 91 -18.50 9.83 -3.40
C LEU A 91 -19.65 9.30 -4.29
N GLU A 92 -20.59 10.16 -4.65
CA GLU A 92 -21.67 9.81 -5.58
C GLU A 92 -21.14 9.44 -6.97
N GLY A 93 -20.08 10.12 -7.42
CA GLY A 93 -19.38 9.81 -8.67
C GLY A 93 -18.77 8.40 -8.64
N LEU A 94 -18.06 8.05 -7.56
CA LEU A 94 -17.46 6.72 -7.41
C LEU A 94 -18.54 5.63 -7.37
N GLN A 95 -19.66 5.87 -6.69
CA GLN A 95 -20.79 4.93 -6.69
C GLN A 95 -21.33 4.72 -8.11
N LYS A 96 -21.49 5.79 -8.90
CA LYS A 96 -21.94 5.70 -10.30
C LYS A 96 -20.95 4.93 -11.17
N VAL A 97 -19.64 5.16 -10.99
CA VAL A 97 -18.57 4.43 -11.68
C VAL A 97 -18.67 2.93 -11.40
N LEU A 98 -18.75 2.54 -10.12
CA LEU A 98 -18.87 1.15 -9.72
C LEU A 98 -20.10 0.48 -10.35
N MET A 99 -21.28 1.09 -10.18
CA MET A 99 -22.55 0.53 -10.69
C MET A 99 -22.53 0.37 -12.22
N PHE A 100 -22.11 1.39 -12.94
CA PHE A 100 -22.13 1.40 -14.40
C PHE A 100 -21.08 0.47 -15.00
N GLU A 101 -19.82 0.50 -14.53
CA GLU A 101 -18.78 -0.36 -15.10
C GLU A 101 -19.05 -1.84 -14.80
N GLN A 102 -19.60 -2.18 -13.64
CA GLN A 102 -20.07 -3.53 -13.35
C GLN A 102 -21.19 -3.97 -14.29
N GLN A 103 -22.18 -3.11 -14.53
CA GLN A 103 -23.31 -3.39 -15.42
C GLN A 103 -22.86 -3.56 -16.88
N VAL A 104 -22.02 -2.66 -17.40
CA VAL A 104 -21.57 -2.69 -18.80
C VAL A 104 -20.66 -3.88 -19.09
N ARG A 105 -19.91 -4.37 -18.10
CA ARG A 105 -19.08 -5.58 -18.24
C ARG A 105 -19.81 -6.86 -17.86
N ASP A 106 -21.08 -6.78 -17.45
CA ASP A 106 -21.88 -7.93 -17.01
C ASP A 106 -21.15 -8.73 -15.93
N CYS A 107 -20.65 -8.03 -14.90
CA CYS A 107 -19.90 -8.68 -13.83
C CYS A 107 -20.79 -9.61 -13.01
N ALA A 108 -20.23 -10.73 -12.57
CA ALA A 108 -20.90 -11.59 -11.61
C ALA A 108 -21.17 -10.82 -10.30
N SER A 109 -22.20 -11.24 -9.56
CA SER A 109 -22.57 -10.58 -8.30
C SER A 109 -21.39 -10.51 -7.31
N SER A 110 -21.29 -9.41 -6.57
CA SER A 110 -20.30 -9.29 -5.48
C SER A 110 -20.59 -10.23 -4.31
N ASP A 111 -21.84 -10.72 -4.19
CA ASP A 111 -22.31 -11.42 -3.00
C ASP A 111 -22.08 -12.93 -3.06
N ILE A 112 -21.73 -13.47 -4.24
CA ILE A 112 -21.41 -14.90 -4.38
C ILE A 112 -19.98 -15.20 -3.93
N PRO A 113 -19.68 -16.41 -3.42
CA PRO A 113 -18.32 -16.84 -3.11
C PRO A 113 -17.36 -16.72 -4.31
N VAL A 114 -16.07 -16.48 -4.05
CA VAL A 114 -15.05 -16.36 -5.11
C VAL A 114 -14.98 -17.64 -5.97
N SER A 115 -15.13 -18.82 -5.37
CA SER A 115 -15.16 -20.08 -6.11
C SER A 115 -16.29 -20.15 -7.13
N GLU A 116 -17.49 -19.68 -6.79
CA GLU A 116 -18.64 -19.64 -7.69
C GLU A 116 -18.45 -18.59 -8.80
N LEU A 117 -17.92 -17.40 -8.45
CA LEU A 117 -17.57 -16.36 -9.40
C LEU A 117 -16.57 -16.86 -10.46
N ILE A 118 -15.55 -17.61 -10.05
CA ILE A 118 -14.55 -18.17 -10.98
C ILE A 118 -15.18 -19.23 -11.89
N GLN A 119 -16.09 -20.06 -11.39
CA GLN A 119 -16.83 -21.02 -12.23
C GLN A 119 -17.71 -20.32 -13.27
N GLU A 120 -18.33 -19.20 -12.90
CA GLU A 120 -19.12 -18.39 -13.83
C GLU A 120 -18.24 -17.80 -14.94
N TYR A 121 -17.07 -17.26 -14.60
CA TYR A 121 -16.11 -16.77 -15.59
C TYR A 121 -15.49 -17.88 -16.45
N GLN A 122 -15.29 -19.09 -15.93
CA GLN A 122 -14.89 -20.24 -16.74
C GLN A 122 -15.96 -20.62 -17.78
N LYS A 123 -17.24 -20.65 -17.39
CA LYS A 123 -18.35 -20.90 -18.32
C LYS A 123 -18.43 -19.80 -19.38
N ARG A 124 -18.31 -18.55 -18.95
CA ARG A 124 -18.31 -17.39 -19.85
C ARG A 124 -17.13 -17.45 -20.83
N LEU A 125 -15.95 -17.87 -20.37
CA LEU A 125 -14.76 -18.04 -21.21
C LEU A 125 -14.98 -19.09 -22.31
N GLN A 126 -15.63 -20.21 -21.98
CA GLN A 126 -15.94 -21.27 -22.95
C GLN A 126 -16.94 -20.82 -24.02
N ASN A 127 -17.88 -19.94 -23.65
CA ASN A 127 -18.98 -19.53 -24.53
C ASN A 127 -18.67 -18.29 -25.37
N HIS A 128 -17.93 -17.33 -24.81
CA HIS A 128 -17.75 -15.98 -25.39
C HIS A 128 -16.28 -15.61 -25.61
N GLY A 129 -15.34 -16.38 -25.05
CA GLY A 129 -13.91 -16.15 -25.21
C GLY A 129 -13.32 -15.11 -24.26
N TRP A 130 -12.02 -14.87 -24.43
CA TRP A 130 -11.22 -14.09 -23.49
C TRP A 130 -11.58 -12.59 -23.47
N GLU A 131 -11.91 -12.01 -24.62
CA GLU A 131 -12.24 -10.58 -24.77
C GLU A 131 -13.49 -10.17 -24.00
N ASP A 132 -14.37 -11.14 -23.70
CA ASP A 132 -15.59 -10.95 -22.92
C ASP A 132 -15.35 -11.12 -21.41
N VAL A 133 -14.55 -12.14 -21.03
CA VAL A 133 -14.26 -12.43 -19.61
C VAL A 133 -13.26 -11.47 -18.99
N GLN A 134 -12.22 -11.08 -19.73
CA GLN A 134 -11.12 -10.29 -19.18
C GLN A 134 -11.58 -8.94 -18.60
N PRO A 135 -12.45 -8.15 -19.27
CA PRO A 135 -12.93 -6.91 -18.70
C PRO A 135 -13.82 -7.10 -17.46
N ALA A 136 -14.63 -8.18 -17.42
CA ALA A 136 -15.52 -8.46 -16.30
C ALA A 136 -14.74 -8.82 -15.03
N ILE A 137 -13.69 -9.63 -15.17
CA ILE A 137 -12.83 -9.99 -14.04
C ILE A 137 -11.99 -8.81 -13.56
N ASP A 138 -11.48 -7.99 -14.47
CA ASP A 138 -10.74 -6.76 -14.15
C ASP A 138 -11.60 -5.82 -13.29
N VAL A 139 -12.84 -5.53 -13.72
CA VAL A 139 -13.79 -4.71 -12.95
C VAL A 139 -14.13 -5.36 -11.61
N SER A 140 -14.28 -6.69 -11.53
CA SER A 140 -14.59 -7.38 -10.26
C SER A 140 -13.50 -7.23 -9.20
N ILE A 141 -12.23 -7.34 -9.62
CA ILE A 141 -11.06 -7.15 -8.75
C ILE A 141 -11.00 -5.69 -8.29
N ARG A 142 -11.05 -4.74 -9.24
CA ARG A 142 -10.92 -3.30 -8.97
C ARG A 142 -12.08 -2.76 -8.13
N ALA A 143 -13.30 -3.23 -8.38
CA ALA A 143 -14.47 -2.86 -7.59
C ALA A 143 -14.33 -3.33 -6.13
N SER A 144 -13.93 -4.60 -5.93
CA SER A 144 -13.68 -5.13 -4.58
C SER A 144 -12.62 -4.31 -3.85
N PHE A 145 -11.51 -4.00 -4.52
CA PHE A 145 -10.45 -3.16 -3.96
C PHE A 145 -10.92 -1.75 -3.58
N LEU A 146 -11.60 -1.04 -4.50
CA LEU A 146 -12.08 0.33 -4.25
C LEU A 146 -13.13 0.37 -3.13
N VAL A 147 -14.05 -0.59 -3.09
CA VAL A 147 -15.03 -0.70 -1.98
C VAL A 147 -14.31 -0.92 -0.66
N GLY A 148 -13.27 -1.76 -0.62
CA GLY A 148 -12.41 -1.93 0.53
C GLY A 148 -11.77 -0.62 1.00
N LEU A 149 -11.18 0.17 0.08
CA LEU A 149 -10.59 1.47 0.40
C LEU A 149 -11.59 2.46 0.97
N LEU A 150 -12.78 2.57 0.36
CA LEU A 150 -13.83 3.47 0.85
C LEU A 150 -14.34 3.03 2.24
N THR A 151 -14.51 1.73 2.43
CA THR A 151 -14.96 1.15 3.70
C THR A 151 -13.93 1.38 4.81
N PHE A 152 -12.65 1.27 4.47
CA PHE A 152 -11.55 1.48 5.40
C PHE A 152 -11.34 2.96 5.73
N GLY A 153 -11.09 3.78 4.70
CA GLY A 153 -10.66 5.16 4.82
C GLY A 153 -11.77 6.16 5.11
N VAL A 154 -12.94 5.97 4.52
CA VAL A 154 -14.07 6.90 4.61
C VAL A 154 -15.03 6.49 5.72
N LEU A 155 -15.37 5.20 5.79
CA LEU A 155 -16.36 4.71 6.77
C LEU A 155 -15.72 4.28 8.11
N GLY A 156 -14.40 4.10 8.16
CA GLY A 156 -13.69 3.65 9.37
C GLY A 156 -14.02 2.21 9.78
N ARG A 157 -14.50 1.38 8.86
CA ARG A 157 -14.97 0.01 9.14
C ARG A 157 -13.91 -1.01 8.75
N ALA A 158 -12.82 -1.05 9.51
CA ALA A 158 -11.63 -1.84 9.19
C ALA A 158 -11.93 -3.34 8.95
N LYS A 159 -12.81 -3.94 9.77
CA LYS A 159 -13.17 -5.36 9.66
C LYS A 159 -13.95 -5.67 8.37
N GLU A 160 -14.90 -4.82 7.99
CA GLU A 160 -15.65 -4.96 6.74
C GLU A 160 -14.73 -4.75 5.53
N ALA A 161 -13.86 -3.75 5.58
CA ALA A 161 -12.89 -3.48 4.52
C ALA A 161 -11.96 -4.66 4.25
N LEU A 162 -11.55 -5.39 5.30
CA LEU A 162 -10.67 -6.54 5.18
C LEU A 162 -11.28 -7.64 4.30
N ALA A 163 -12.59 -7.87 4.40
CA ALA A 163 -13.28 -8.84 3.56
C ALA A 163 -13.20 -8.46 2.07
N HIS A 164 -13.30 -7.17 1.76
CA HIS A 164 -13.19 -6.67 0.39
C HIS A 164 -11.76 -6.76 -0.17
N PHE A 165 -10.73 -6.44 0.63
CA PHE A 165 -9.34 -6.60 0.22
C PHE A 165 -8.97 -8.07 -0.01
N ARG A 166 -9.34 -8.97 0.93
CA ARG A 166 -9.14 -10.41 0.76
C ARG A 166 -9.84 -10.92 -0.49
N ARG A 167 -11.10 -10.53 -0.72
CA ARG A 167 -11.83 -10.89 -1.95
C ARG A 167 -11.09 -10.46 -3.21
N ALA A 168 -10.55 -9.25 -3.26
CA ALA A 168 -9.79 -8.78 -4.43
C ALA A 168 -8.55 -9.66 -4.69
N VAL A 169 -7.80 -10.04 -3.63
CA VAL A 169 -6.65 -10.95 -3.71
C VAL A 169 -7.07 -12.38 -4.10
N ASP A 170 -8.15 -12.89 -3.53
CA ASP A 170 -8.63 -14.25 -3.81
C ASP A 170 -9.12 -14.39 -5.26
N ILE A 171 -9.81 -13.38 -5.80
CA ILE A 171 -10.27 -13.39 -7.20
C ILE A 171 -9.07 -13.50 -8.14
N ILE A 172 -8.05 -12.64 -7.99
CA ILE A 172 -6.88 -12.64 -8.89
C ILE A 172 -6.06 -13.93 -8.76
N VAL A 173 -5.87 -14.47 -7.54
CA VAL A 173 -5.17 -15.74 -7.32
C VAL A 173 -5.93 -16.89 -7.99
N ALA A 174 -7.23 -17.00 -7.74
CA ALA A 174 -8.05 -18.08 -8.30
C ALA A 174 -8.16 -17.95 -9.82
N ALA A 175 -8.29 -16.74 -10.35
CA ALA A 175 -8.29 -16.46 -11.79
C ALA A 175 -7.00 -16.91 -12.47
N ASN A 176 -5.84 -16.58 -11.90
CA ASN A 176 -4.55 -16.93 -12.47
C ASN A 176 -4.31 -18.44 -12.55
N VAL A 177 -4.98 -19.23 -11.70
CA VAL A 177 -4.95 -20.69 -11.73
C VAL A 177 -6.01 -21.25 -12.69
N ALA A 178 -7.23 -20.74 -12.63
CA ALA A 178 -8.40 -21.33 -13.27
C ALA A 178 -8.63 -20.88 -14.72
N LEU A 179 -8.09 -19.72 -15.08
CA LEU A 179 -8.28 -19.04 -16.36
C LEU A 179 -6.95 -18.91 -17.08
N GLU A 180 -6.40 -20.03 -17.55
CA GLU A 180 -5.21 -19.99 -18.40
C GLU A 180 -5.48 -19.11 -19.64
N PRO A 181 -4.68 -18.06 -19.89
CA PRO A 181 -4.86 -17.29 -21.10
C PRO A 181 -4.51 -18.17 -22.30
N THR A 182 -5.28 -17.99 -23.37
CA THR A 182 -4.86 -18.43 -24.69
C THR A 182 -3.59 -17.66 -25.07
N ALA A 183 -2.61 -18.35 -25.67
CA ALA A 183 -1.24 -17.87 -25.90
C ALA A 183 -1.11 -16.37 -26.27
N GLY A 184 -0.08 -15.72 -25.70
CA GLY A 184 0.14 -14.27 -25.76
C GLY A 184 -0.40 -13.59 -24.51
N ASP A 185 0.39 -12.69 -23.90
CA ASP A 185 0.07 -11.97 -22.65
C ASP A 185 -1.15 -11.04 -22.80
N LYS A 186 -2.33 -11.64 -22.97
CA LYS A 186 -3.63 -10.97 -23.09
C LYS A 186 -4.34 -10.88 -21.74
N ARG A 187 -3.69 -11.30 -20.63
CA ARG A 187 -4.31 -11.37 -19.30
C ARG A 187 -4.86 -10.02 -18.83
N GLY A 188 -4.28 -8.94 -19.34
CA GLY A 188 -4.63 -7.58 -18.96
C GLY A 188 -3.94 -7.17 -17.65
N PRO A 189 -3.91 -5.86 -17.35
CA PRO A 189 -3.12 -5.33 -16.24
C PRO A 189 -3.52 -5.86 -14.85
N ALA A 190 -4.82 -6.00 -14.55
CA ALA A 190 -5.24 -6.43 -13.22
C ALA A 190 -4.98 -7.90 -12.89
N LEU A 191 -4.61 -8.74 -13.87
CA LEU A 191 -4.20 -10.12 -13.60
C LEU A 191 -2.68 -10.29 -13.51
N LYS A 192 -1.91 -9.21 -13.70
CA LYS A 192 -0.45 -9.24 -13.57
C LYS A 192 -0.02 -9.40 -12.12
N GLU A 193 1.14 -10.02 -11.95
CA GLU A 193 1.75 -10.23 -10.64
C GLU A 193 2.04 -8.90 -9.91
N SER A 194 2.45 -7.86 -10.64
CA SER A 194 2.65 -6.51 -10.07
C SER A 194 1.39 -5.95 -9.42
N PHE A 195 0.21 -6.20 -10.01
CA PHE A 195 -1.08 -5.78 -9.47
C PHE A 195 -1.43 -6.59 -8.22
N LEU A 196 -1.21 -7.91 -8.25
CA LEU A 196 -1.40 -8.78 -7.09
C LEU A 196 -0.58 -8.32 -5.89
N ARG A 197 0.71 -8.01 -6.08
CA ARG A 197 1.58 -7.54 -5.01
C ARG A 197 1.06 -6.25 -4.36
N ALA A 198 0.57 -5.30 -5.15
CA ALA A 198 0.03 -4.04 -4.63
C ALA A 198 -1.28 -4.24 -3.85
N LEU A 199 -2.14 -5.17 -4.29
CA LEU A 199 -3.32 -5.57 -3.52
C LEU A 199 -2.94 -6.21 -2.18
N ARG A 200 -1.97 -7.14 -2.19
CA ARG A 200 -1.45 -7.79 -0.98
C ARG A 200 -0.83 -6.78 -0.02
N GLN A 201 -0.08 -5.80 -0.52
CA GLN A 201 0.46 -4.72 0.32
C GLN A 201 -0.67 -3.92 0.99
N THR A 202 -1.74 -3.60 0.26
CA THR A 202 -2.88 -2.88 0.83
C THR A 202 -3.59 -3.72 1.91
N LEU A 203 -3.81 -5.01 1.63
CA LEU A 203 -4.36 -5.97 2.60
C LEU A 203 -3.48 -6.05 3.87
N MET A 204 -2.18 -6.26 3.70
CA MET A 204 -1.19 -6.32 4.78
C MET A 204 -1.21 -5.05 5.64
N ASN A 205 -1.21 -3.87 5.02
CA ASN A 205 -1.27 -2.60 5.73
C ASN A 205 -2.58 -2.43 6.52
N ALA A 206 -3.71 -2.85 5.96
CA ALA A 206 -4.99 -2.83 6.65
C ALA A 206 -5.00 -3.76 7.87
N ILE A 207 -4.38 -4.94 7.76
CA ILE A 207 -4.22 -5.88 8.87
C ILE A 207 -3.31 -5.28 9.95
N MET A 208 -2.17 -4.71 9.58
CA MET A 208 -1.26 -4.05 10.53
C MET A 208 -1.93 -2.91 11.29
N LEU A 209 -2.68 -2.04 10.60
CA LEU A 209 -3.39 -0.95 11.27
C LEU A 209 -4.49 -1.48 12.18
N GLY A 210 -5.26 -2.47 11.74
CA GLY A 210 -6.26 -3.15 12.56
C GLY A 210 -5.66 -3.80 13.81
N TYR A 211 -4.50 -4.46 13.67
CA TYR A 211 -3.75 -5.01 14.79
C TYR A 211 -3.33 -3.90 15.76
N ALA A 212 -2.79 -2.79 15.27
CA ALA A 212 -2.30 -1.70 16.13
C ALA A 212 -3.43 -0.94 16.86
N THR A 213 -4.63 -0.89 16.28
CA THR A 213 -5.71 0.00 16.75
C THR A 213 -6.88 -0.71 17.42
N THR A 214 -6.95 -2.04 17.32
CA THR A 214 -8.08 -2.81 17.86
C THR A 214 -7.61 -3.92 18.81
N SER A 215 -8.55 -4.45 19.60
CA SER A 215 -8.35 -5.65 20.42
C SER A 215 -8.63 -6.96 19.67
N ASP A 216 -9.15 -6.92 18.45
CA ASP A 216 -9.52 -8.09 17.64
C ASP A 216 -8.28 -8.70 16.95
N LYS A 217 -7.41 -9.33 17.75
CA LYS A 217 -6.15 -9.94 17.26
C LYS A 217 -6.36 -11.23 16.46
N GLU A 218 -7.56 -11.81 16.52
CA GLU A 218 -7.92 -12.97 15.69
C GLU A 218 -8.18 -12.55 14.25
N THR A 219 -8.95 -11.48 14.04
CA THR A 219 -9.23 -10.95 12.70
C THR A 219 -7.99 -10.30 12.10
N PHE A 220 -7.25 -9.55 12.92
CA PHE A 220 -6.03 -8.87 12.52
C PHE A 220 -4.84 -9.59 13.17
N SER A 221 -4.36 -10.67 12.55
CA SER A 221 -3.32 -11.51 13.15
C SER A 221 -1.91 -11.13 12.67
N LEU A 222 -0.89 -11.37 13.50
CA LEU A 222 0.51 -11.23 13.09
C LEU A 222 0.93 -12.26 12.04
N ASP A 223 0.32 -13.45 12.05
CA ASP A 223 0.60 -14.50 11.07
C ASP A 223 0.14 -14.10 9.67
N ASP A 224 -1.04 -13.47 9.55
CA ASP A 224 -1.54 -13.00 8.26
C ASP A 224 -0.65 -11.88 7.71
N ILE A 225 -0.16 -10.97 8.57
CA ILE A 225 0.78 -9.91 8.16
C ILE A 225 2.07 -10.53 7.59
N LEU A 226 2.62 -11.53 8.29
CA LEU A 226 3.84 -12.20 7.89
C LEU A 226 3.65 -12.99 6.58
N ALA A 227 2.53 -13.70 6.44
CA ALA A 227 2.19 -14.46 5.24
C ALA A 227 2.07 -13.56 4.00
N GLU A 228 1.42 -12.40 4.12
CA GLU A 228 1.32 -11.45 3.01
C GLU A 228 2.68 -10.82 2.67
N ALA A 229 3.48 -10.46 3.68
CA ALA A 229 4.81 -9.92 3.48
C ALA A 229 5.75 -10.93 2.75
N ASP A 230 5.75 -12.18 3.18
CA ASP A 230 6.56 -13.24 2.58
C ASP A 230 6.09 -13.56 1.15
N ALA A 231 4.79 -13.56 0.89
CA ALA A 231 4.24 -13.73 -0.46
C ALA A 231 4.69 -12.61 -1.41
N ILE A 232 4.70 -11.35 -0.95
CA ILE A 232 5.18 -10.20 -1.74
C ILE A 232 6.68 -10.36 -2.04
N LEU A 233 7.51 -10.67 -1.04
CA LEU A 233 8.95 -10.80 -1.21
C LEU A 233 9.32 -11.96 -2.14
N ALA A 234 8.71 -13.13 -1.95
CA ALA A 234 8.93 -14.29 -2.82
C ALA A 234 8.49 -13.99 -4.27
N SER A 235 7.38 -13.27 -4.44
CA SER A 235 6.91 -12.86 -5.76
C SER A 235 7.90 -11.92 -6.46
N ILE A 236 8.52 -10.99 -5.74
CA ILE A 236 9.54 -10.06 -6.28
C ILE A 236 10.84 -10.78 -6.61
N GLU A 237 11.27 -11.72 -5.77
CA GLU A 237 12.50 -12.50 -5.98
C GLU A 237 12.40 -13.37 -7.25
N ASN A 238 11.21 -13.90 -7.54
CA ASN A 238 10.95 -14.71 -8.72
C ASN A 238 10.60 -13.89 -9.98
N ASP A 239 10.61 -12.55 -9.89
CA ASP A 239 10.25 -11.69 -11.02
C ASP A 239 11.41 -11.51 -12.00
N SER A 240 11.30 -12.15 -13.16
CA SER A 240 12.26 -11.97 -14.26
C SER A 240 11.90 -10.83 -15.21
N SER A 241 10.82 -10.07 -14.96
CA SER A 241 10.35 -9.04 -15.89
C SER A 241 11.29 -7.83 -15.95
N THR A 242 11.52 -7.34 -17.17
CA THR A 242 12.23 -6.08 -17.42
C THR A 242 11.22 -4.93 -17.35
N ASN A 243 10.79 -4.57 -16.15
CA ASN A 243 9.89 -3.43 -15.97
C ASN A 243 10.60 -2.11 -16.24
N GLU A 244 9.85 -1.11 -16.72
CA GLU A 244 10.34 0.26 -16.78
C GLU A 244 10.81 0.69 -15.38
N PRO A 245 11.88 1.50 -15.25
CA PRO A 245 12.42 1.88 -13.96
C PRO A 245 11.36 2.42 -12.97
N LYS A 246 10.41 3.23 -13.46
CA LYS A 246 9.30 3.79 -12.66
C LYS A 246 8.32 2.73 -12.12
N ASP A 247 8.06 1.68 -12.89
CA ASP A 247 7.17 0.60 -12.49
C ASP A 247 7.89 -0.38 -11.57
N LYS A 248 9.20 -0.58 -11.77
CA LYS A 248 10.04 -1.30 -10.81
C LYS A 248 10.06 -0.60 -9.46
N LEU A 249 10.12 0.73 -9.44
CA LEU A 249 10.06 1.49 -8.20
C LEU A 249 8.74 1.24 -7.46
N ALA A 250 7.60 1.47 -8.13
CA ALA A 250 6.28 1.35 -7.51
C ALA A 250 5.89 -0.09 -7.14
N PHE A 251 6.13 -1.05 -8.04
CA PHE A 251 5.61 -2.42 -7.95
C PHE A 251 6.67 -3.48 -7.61
N SER A 252 7.88 -3.06 -7.21
CA SER A 252 8.90 -3.96 -6.68
C SER A 252 9.62 -3.33 -5.48
N THR A 253 10.35 -2.24 -5.67
CA THR A 253 11.19 -1.65 -4.61
C THR A 253 10.37 -1.22 -3.39
N TYR A 254 9.30 -0.44 -3.61
CA TYR A 254 8.41 -0.01 -2.51
C TYR A 254 7.70 -1.19 -1.85
N LEU A 255 7.20 -2.13 -2.65
CA LEU A 255 6.48 -3.28 -2.13
C LEU A 255 7.39 -4.17 -1.26
N ALA A 256 8.64 -4.37 -1.67
CA ALA A 256 9.65 -5.05 -0.87
C ALA A 256 9.94 -4.27 0.43
N ALA A 257 10.12 -2.95 0.37
CA ALA A 257 10.37 -2.12 1.55
C ALA A 257 9.21 -2.20 2.56
N HIS A 258 7.96 -2.12 2.09
CA HIS A 258 6.77 -2.27 2.94
C HIS A 258 6.65 -3.69 3.53
N ALA A 259 6.93 -4.74 2.75
CA ALA A 259 6.93 -6.11 3.26
C ALA A 259 8.00 -6.32 4.35
N ARG A 260 9.19 -5.74 4.17
CA ARG A 260 10.26 -5.74 5.20
C ARG A 260 9.84 -4.97 6.45
N MET A 261 9.20 -3.80 6.30
CA MET A 261 8.60 -3.06 7.42
C MET A 261 7.56 -3.90 8.18
N ALA A 262 6.74 -4.66 7.47
CA ALA A 262 5.73 -5.53 8.06
C ALA A 262 6.35 -6.70 8.83
N ARG A 263 7.39 -7.35 8.29
CA ARG A 263 8.17 -8.37 9.01
C ARG A 263 8.81 -7.83 10.27
N GLY A 264 9.45 -6.66 10.18
CA GLY A 264 10.04 -5.98 11.34
C GLY A 264 9.00 -5.66 12.41
N PHE A 265 7.80 -5.22 12.00
CA PHE A 265 6.67 -5.02 12.90
C PHE A 265 6.27 -6.33 13.60
N VAL A 266 6.05 -7.42 12.86
CA VAL A 266 5.68 -8.72 13.44
C VAL A 266 6.71 -9.22 14.45
N TYR A 267 8.01 -9.16 14.12
CA TYR A 267 9.06 -9.59 15.05
C TYR A 267 9.11 -8.72 16.30
N ARG A 268 8.94 -7.41 16.17
CA ARG A 268 8.87 -6.49 17.32
C ARG A 268 7.70 -6.82 18.24
N GLU A 269 6.49 -7.00 17.68
CA GLU A 269 5.30 -7.31 18.47
C GLU A 269 5.41 -8.67 19.17
N ARG A 270 6.07 -9.66 18.54
CA ARG A 270 6.33 -10.98 19.16
C ARG A 270 7.43 -10.95 20.21
N ALA A 271 8.39 -10.03 20.09
CA ALA A 271 9.50 -9.94 21.02
C ALA A 271 9.03 -9.54 22.43
N GLU A 272 7.96 -8.75 22.54
CA GLU A 272 7.44 -8.27 23.81
C GLU A 272 6.47 -9.29 24.44
N THR A 273 6.88 -9.92 25.53
CA THR A 273 6.02 -10.83 26.31
C THR A 273 6.10 -10.49 27.79
N ASN A 274 4.99 -10.04 28.40
CA ASN A 274 4.90 -9.69 29.83
C ASN A 274 5.99 -8.71 30.31
N GLY A 275 6.40 -7.77 29.47
CA GLY A 275 7.44 -6.79 29.78
C GLY A 275 8.88 -7.32 29.71
N ALA A 276 9.09 -8.54 29.23
CA ALA A 276 10.40 -9.06 28.83
C ALA A 276 10.52 -9.04 27.31
N TYR A 277 11.72 -8.76 26.80
CA TYR A 277 12.03 -8.77 25.38
C TYR A 277 12.82 -10.02 24.99
N ASP A 278 12.36 -10.72 23.96
CA ASP A 278 13.15 -11.70 23.23
C ASP A 278 14.18 -10.96 22.34
N LEU A 279 15.45 -11.00 22.75
CA LEU A 279 16.54 -10.29 22.07
C LEU A 279 16.79 -10.79 20.65
N GLU A 280 16.52 -12.08 20.35
CA GLU A 280 16.68 -12.61 19.00
C GLU A 280 15.62 -12.01 18.07
N LEU A 281 14.37 -11.92 18.54
CA LEU A 281 13.29 -11.29 17.79
C LEU A 281 13.51 -9.77 17.65
N CYS A 282 14.04 -9.09 18.67
CA CYS A 282 14.44 -7.68 18.53
C CYS A 282 15.52 -7.48 17.47
N ASN A 283 16.53 -8.35 17.41
CA ASN A 283 17.56 -8.30 16.36
C ASN A 283 16.98 -8.54 14.97
N LYS A 284 16.10 -9.55 14.81
CA LYS A 284 15.40 -9.77 13.54
C LYS A 284 14.56 -8.55 13.13
N ALA A 285 13.86 -7.92 14.08
CA ALA A 285 13.12 -6.69 13.80
C ALA A 285 14.03 -5.56 13.32
N ALA A 286 15.17 -5.36 13.98
CA ALA A 286 16.14 -4.33 13.61
C ALA A 286 16.68 -4.52 12.19
N GLU A 287 17.05 -5.75 11.82
CA GLU A 287 17.54 -6.07 10.48
C GLU A 287 16.47 -5.86 9.40
N GLU A 288 15.24 -6.32 9.63
CA GLU A 288 14.16 -6.11 8.65
C GLU A 288 13.84 -4.62 8.44
N PHE A 289 13.82 -3.82 9.51
CA PHE A 289 13.62 -2.37 9.40
C PHE A 289 14.79 -1.66 8.70
N LYS A 290 16.03 -2.10 8.95
CA LYS A 290 17.21 -1.59 8.25
C LYS A 290 17.15 -1.88 6.76
N LEU A 291 16.84 -3.14 6.38
CA LEU A 291 16.67 -3.52 4.98
C LEU A 291 15.56 -2.71 4.29
N ALA A 292 14.46 -2.42 5.00
CA ALA A 292 13.43 -1.53 4.47
C ALA A 292 13.95 -0.11 4.21
N ALA A 293 14.71 0.47 5.15
CA ALA A 293 15.29 1.80 5.00
C ALA A 293 16.28 1.87 3.82
N GLU A 294 17.02 0.80 3.55
CA GLU A 294 17.94 0.71 2.40
C GLU A 294 17.21 0.65 1.05
N LEU A 295 15.99 0.10 1.02
CA LEU A 295 15.19 -0.02 -0.20
C LEU A 295 14.44 1.26 -0.57
N TYR A 296 14.01 2.06 0.42
CA TYR A 296 13.26 3.28 0.13
C TYR A 296 14.13 4.36 -0.55
N PRO A 297 13.55 5.15 -1.47
CA PRO A 297 14.19 6.35 -2.01
C PRO A 297 14.65 7.31 -0.91
N GLU A 298 15.66 8.12 -1.23
CA GLU A 298 16.23 9.07 -0.26
C GLU A 298 15.25 10.16 0.16
N ASP A 299 14.28 10.50 -0.67
CA ASP A 299 13.23 11.49 -0.41
C ASP A 299 11.95 10.89 0.19
N GLU A 300 11.92 9.59 0.51
CA GLU A 300 10.74 8.94 1.10
C GLU A 300 10.71 9.08 2.63
N SER A 301 9.58 9.54 3.18
CA SER A 301 9.42 9.71 4.63
C SER A 301 9.44 8.39 5.39
N ASP A 302 8.91 7.31 4.78
CA ASP A 302 8.96 5.97 5.35
C ASP A 302 10.39 5.43 5.51
N ARG A 303 11.37 5.92 4.73
CA ARG A 303 12.79 5.58 4.92
C ARG A 303 13.29 5.98 6.30
N SER A 304 12.95 7.19 6.70
CA SER A 304 13.31 7.74 8.00
C SER A 304 12.61 6.97 9.13
N LEU A 305 11.32 6.70 8.97
CA LEU A 305 10.56 5.90 9.93
C LEU A 305 11.16 4.49 10.09
N ALA A 306 11.52 3.83 8.99
CA ALA A 306 12.18 2.53 8.99
C ALA A 306 13.51 2.57 9.75
N ALA A 307 14.36 3.57 9.47
CA ALA A 307 15.64 3.74 10.17
C ALA A 307 15.46 3.99 11.68
N TYR A 308 14.50 4.81 12.09
CA TYR A 308 14.21 4.99 13.53
C TYR A 308 13.71 3.72 14.20
N LYS A 309 12.84 2.95 13.53
CA LYS A 309 12.36 1.65 14.04
C LYS A 309 13.50 0.63 14.14
N ALA A 310 14.44 0.65 13.20
CA ALA A 310 15.64 -0.17 13.26
C ALA A 310 16.50 0.17 14.49
N ILE A 311 16.73 1.46 14.76
CA ILE A 311 17.46 1.91 15.96
C ILE A 311 16.73 1.50 17.24
N GLU A 312 15.42 1.72 17.32
CA GLU A 312 14.62 1.33 18.49
C GLU A 312 14.72 -0.17 18.77
N ALA A 313 14.55 -1.01 17.75
CA ALA A 313 14.67 -2.46 17.88
C ALA A 313 16.09 -2.90 18.25
N ALA A 314 17.11 -2.30 17.66
CA ALA A 314 18.52 -2.58 17.95
C ALA A 314 18.90 -2.18 19.40
N LEU A 315 18.38 -1.05 19.90
CA LEU A 315 18.56 -0.65 21.29
C LEU A 315 17.95 -1.67 22.26
N ARG A 316 16.77 -2.21 21.96
CA ARG A 316 16.15 -3.28 22.76
C ARG A 316 16.92 -4.59 22.69
N ALA A 317 17.45 -4.93 21.52
CA ALA A 317 18.25 -6.15 21.34
C ALA A 317 19.60 -6.09 22.08
N GLY A 318 20.20 -4.89 22.15
CA GLY A 318 21.58 -4.70 22.61
C GLY A 318 22.61 -5.30 21.64
N ASP A 319 23.89 -5.25 22.02
CA ASP A 319 25.01 -5.77 21.22
C ASP A 319 25.24 -5.06 19.87
N HIS A 320 24.68 -3.87 19.70
CA HIS A 320 24.98 -2.95 18.60
C HIS A 320 25.97 -1.88 19.08
N THR A 321 26.87 -1.47 18.19
CA THR A 321 27.81 -0.38 18.45
C THR A 321 27.12 0.97 18.30
N VAL A 322 27.61 1.97 19.04
CA VAL A 322 27.15 3.36 18.89
C VAL A 322 27.32 3.85 17.45
N GLY A 323 28.43 3.49 16.78
CA GLY A 323 28.72 3.88 15.40
C GLY A 323 27.70 3.35 14.38
N GLU A 324 27.25 2.10 14.52
CA GLU A 324 26.19 1.51 13.69
C GLU A 324 24.87 2.30 13.85
N LEU A 325 24.48 2.59 15.09
CA LEU A 325 23.24 3.33 15.36
C LEU A 325 23.32 4.80 14.93
N GLN A 326 24.49 5.43 15.04
CA GLN A 326 24.73 6.79 14.52
C GLN A 326 24.63 6.84 12.99
N THR A 327 25.07 5.77 12.31
CA THR A 327 24.94 5.67 10.85
C THR A 327 23.46 5.59 10.45
N LEU A 328 22.65 4.78 11.14
CA LEU A 328 21.20 4.73 10.92
C LEU A 328 20.52 6.07 11.26
N LEU A 329 20.94 6.75 12.33
CA LEU A 329 20.39 8.05 12.71
C LEU A 329 20.66 9.11 11.64
N LYS A 330 21.84 9.05 11.00
CA LYS A 330 22.17 9.90 9.86
C LYS A 330 21.25 9.59 8.68
N VAL A 331 21.05 8.31 8.34
CA VAL A 331 20.10 7.90 7.28
C VAL A 331 18.69 8.46 7.55
N ALA A 332 18.22 8.40 8.80
CA ALA A 332 16.92 8.93 9.18
C ALA A 332 16.83 10.46 9.04
N SER A 333 17.87 11.17 9.48
CA SER A 333 17.97 12.63 9.37
C SER A 333 18.02 13.10 7.92
N ASP A 334 18.89 12.49 7.11
CA ASP A 334 19.06 12.83 5.69
C ASP A 334 17.75 12.58 4.92
N ALA A 335 17.05 11.48 5.20
CA ALA A 335 15.76 11.17 4.59
C ALA A 335 14.68 12.18 4.98
N ASN A 336 14.61 12.59 6.26
CA ASN A 336 13.70 13.64 6.69
C ASN A 336 13.95 14.97 5.96
N GLU A 337 15.22 15.37 5.84
CA GLU A 337 15.61 16.61 5.18
C GLU A 337 15.16 16.62 3.71
N LYS A 338 15.35 15.50 3.00
CA LYS A 338 14.97 15.34 1.59
C LYS A 338 13.47 15.17 1.37
N ALA A 339 12.78 14.49 2.29
CA ALA A 339 11.33 14.28 2.22
C ALA A 339 10.54 15.57 2.53
N THR A 340 11.04 16.42 3.43
CA THR A 340 10.30 17.60 3.93
C THR A 340 9.83 18.57 2.84
N PRO A 341 10.64 18.92 1.82
CA PRO A 341 10.20 19.76 0.72
C PRO A 341 9.08 19.15 -0.14
N VAL A 342 8.90 17.83 -0.10
CA VAL A 342 7.93 17.09 -0.92
C VAL A 342 6.67 16.82 -0.11
N PHE A 343 6.81 16.18 1.05
CA PHE A 343 5.71 15.65 1.87
C PHE A 343 5.45 16.47 3.15
N GLY A 344 6.05 17.66 3.25
CA GLY A 344 6.01 18.45 4.46
C GLY A 344 6.78 17.83 5.62
N ALA A 345 6.76 18.51 6.77
CA ALA A 345 7.48 18.04 7.95
C ALA A 345 6.87 16.74 8.48
N ILE A 346 7.69 15.69 8.53
CA ILE A 346 7.33 14.43 9.19
C ILE A 346 7.12 14.73 10.68
N SER A 347 6.02 14.21 11.23
CA SER A 347 5.63 14.46 12.63
C SER A 347 6.82 14.31 13.58
N SER A 348 7.09 15.36 14.36
CA SER A 348 8.15 15.33 15.38
C SER A 348 7.87 14.33 16.50
N ASN A 349 6.63 13.87 16.63
CA ASN A 349 6.15 12.98 17.69
C ASN A 349 6.20 11.50 17.32
N VAL A 350 7.22 11.06 16.59
CA VAL A 350 7.48 9.64 16.37
C VAL A 350 8.25 9.11 17.61
N PRO A 351 7.68 8.20 18.43
CA PRO A 351 8.35 7.73 19.65
C PRO A 351 9.73 7.12 19.39
N ALA A 352 9.89 6.41 18.27
CA ALA A 352 11.16 5.84 17.84
C ALA A 352 12.24 6.92 17.61
N LYS A 353 11.86 8.07 17.03
CA LYS A 353 12.77 9.21 16.83
C LYS A 353 13.23 9.78 18.16
N ILE A 354 12.28 10.06 19.07
CA ILE A 354 12.58 10.63 20.40
C ILE A 354 13.53 9.72 21.17
N THR A 355 13.28 8.41 21.15
CA THR A 355 14.13 7.42 21.81
C THR A 355 15.53 7.40 21.20
N ALA A 356 15.63 7.32 19.87
CA ALA A 356 16.92 7.29 19.17
C ALA A 356 17.78 8.53 19.47
N GLU A 357 17.21 9.72 19.29
CA GLU A 357 17.93 10.99 19.51
C GLU A 357 18.34 11.15 20.97
N LYS A 358 17.45 10.84 21.91
CA LYS A 358 17.74 10.94 23.35
C LYS A 358 18.87 10.00 23.76
N VAL A 359 18.83 8.73 23.36
CA VAL A 359 19.84 7.74 23.77
C VAL A 359 21.19 8.05 23.13
N LEU A 360 21.22 8.37 21.83
CA LEU A 360 22.47 8.55 21.09
C LEU A 360 23.15 9.90 21.38
N SER A 361 22.42 10.92 21.82
CA SER A 361 22.99 12.21 22.22
C SER A 361 24.03 12.10 23.35
N GLY A 362 23.95 11.05 24.17
CA GLY A 362 24.91 10.78 25.26
C GLY A 362 26.24 10.15 24.81
N TYR A 363 26.42 9.84 23.53
CA TYR A 363 27.52 8.98 23.03
C TYR A 363 28.33 9.60 21.88
N THR A 364 28.76 10.85 22.01
CA THR A 364 29.40 11.60 20.91
C THR A 364 30.84 11.19 20.57
N SER A 365 31.55 10.42 21.42
CA SER A 365 32.99 10.16 21.28
C SER A 365 33.43 8.69 21.31
N ASN A 366 32.50 7.74 21.40
CA ASN A 366 32.84 6.32 21.57
C ASN A 366 32.05 5.41 20.62
N ALA A 367 32.40 5.45 19.33
CA ALA A 367 31.73 4.72 18.27
C ALA A 367 31.78 3.19 18.47
N ASP A 368 32.88 2.66 19.00
CA ASP A 368 33.09 1.22 19.20
C ASP A 368 32.38 0.66 20.45
N LYS A 369 31.79 1.53 21.29
CA LYS A 369 31.06 1.09 22.47
C LYS A 369 29.83 0.27 22.05
N ARG A 370 29.77 -0.99 22.49
CA ARG A 370 28.57 -1.81 22.42
C ARG A 370 27.57 -1.42 23.50
N LEU A 371 26.31 -1.25 23.12
CA LEU A 371 25.23 -0.92 24.03
C LEU A 371 24.64 -2.18 24.64
N THR A 372 24.29 -2.10 25.92
CA THR A 372 23.49 -3.12 26.59
C THR A 372 22.02 -2.99 26.18
N PRO A 373 21.24 -4.08 26.19
CA PRO A 373 19.80 -4.04 25.93
C PRO A 373 19.09 -2.96 26.74
N LEU A 374 18.24 -2.17 26.08
CA LEU A 374 17.34 -1.21 26.72
C LEU A 374 16.11 -1.95 27.25
N ALA A 375 15.83 -1.76 28.54
CA ALA A 375 14.68 -2.35 29.24
C ALA A 375 13.34 -1.75 28.79
#